data_AF-A0A2V2CDA7-F1
#
_entry.id   AF-A0A2V2CDA7-F1
#
_cell.length_a   1.000
_cell.length_b   1.000
_cell.length_c   1.000
_cell.angle_alpha   90.00
_cell.angle_beta   90.00
_cell.angle_gamma   90.00
#
_symmetry.space_group_name_H-M   'P 1'
#
loop_
_entity.id
_entity.type
_entity.pdbx_description
1 polymer ?
#
loop_
_entity_poly.entity_id
_entity_poly.type
_entity_poly.pdbx_seq_one_letter_code
_entity_poly.pdbx_strand_id
1 'polypeptide(L)' 'MSRLKRSPIKANALWRIDKIIVHEGSRDEDGTRRQEIEIYYAFVGKLDFPV' A
#
# COMPACT_ATOMS: atom_id res chain seq x y z
N MET A 1 -44.85 -4.20 -9.96
CA MET A 1 -43.64 -3.37 -9.73
C MET A 1 -42.41 -4.27 -9.74
N SER A 2 -41.58 -4.20 -10.78
CA SER A 2 -40.35 -5.01 -10.87
C SER A 2 -39.20 -4.36 -10.08
N ARG A 3 -38.55 -5.16 -9.22
CA ARG A 3 -37.41 -4.75 -8.40
C ARG A 3 -36.18 -4.55 -9.29
N LEU A 4 -35.59 -3.35 -9.29
CA LEU A 4 -34.37 -3.05 -10.04
C LEU A 4 -33.20 -3.88 -9.47
N LYS A 5 -32.70 -4.87 -10.22
CA LYS A 5 -31.51 -5.64 -9.84
C LYS A 5 -30.27 -4.78 -10.08
N ARG A 6 -29.68 -4.22 -9.03
CA ARG A 6 -28.38 -3.55 -9.10
C ARG A 6 -27.28 -4.58 -8.89
N SER A 7 -26.46 -4.78 -9.89
CA SER A 7 -25.26 -5.60 -9.81
C SER A 7 -24.20 -4.89 -8.93
N PRO A 8 -23.52 -5.59 -8.00
CA PRO A 8 -22.52 -4.97 -7.14
C PRO A 8 -21.25 -4.59 -7.93
N ILE A 9 -20.75 -3.38 -7.71
CA ILE A 9 -19.42 -2.94 -8.19
C ILE A 9 -18.36 -3.63 -7.34
N LYS A 10 -17.34 -4.21 -7.98
CA LYS A 10 -16.20 -4.81 -7.28
C LYS A 10 -15.02 -3.84 -7.31
N ALA A 11 -14.34 -3.68 -6.18
CA ALA A 11 -13.14 -2.88 -6.06
C ALA A 11 -11.97 -3.77 -5.63
N ASN A 12 -10.85 -3.67 -6.33
CA ASN A 12 -9.60 -4.36 -6.01
C ASN A 12 -8.51 -3.32 -5.76
N ALA A 13 -7.63 -3.58 -4.79
CA ALA A 13 -6.49 -2.71 -4.49
C ALA A 13 -5.20 -3.53 -4.46
N LEU A 14 -4.18 -3.05 -5.18
CA LEU A 14 -2.84 -3.60 -5.17
C LEU A 14 -1.87 -2.56 -4.58
N TRP A 15 -1.11 -2.98 -3.59
CA TRP A 15 -0.03 -2.20 -3.00
C TRP A 15 1.28 -2.55 -3.68
N ARG A 16 2.02 -1.52 -4.09
CA ARG A 16 3.32 -1.69 -4.74
C ARG A 16 4.36 -0.90 -3.96
N ILE A 17 5.48 -1.55 -3.65
CA ILE A 17 6.64 -0.86 -3.11
C ILE A 17 7.41 -0.31 -4.31
N ASP A 18 7.51 1.02 -4.38
CA ASP A 18 8.19 1.70 -5.47
C ASP A 18 9.66 1.92 -5.16
N LYS A 19 10.00 2.18 -3.89
CA LYS A 19 11.38 2.41 -3.46
C LYS A 19 11.57 2.09 -1.98
N ILE A 20 12.73 1.54 -1.64
CA ILE A 20 13.21 1.41 -0.27
C ILE A 20 14.57 2.12 -0.22
N ILE A 21 14.72 3.07 0.71
CA ILE A 21 16.00 3.72 1.01
C ILE A 21 16.41 3.28 2.41
N VAL A 22 17.62 2.77 2.53
CA VAL A 22 18.21 2.36 3.80
C VAL A 22 19.34 3.32 4.11
N HIS A 23 19.20 4.06 5.20
CA HIS A 23 20.20 5.03 5.63
C HIS A 23 21.30 4.34 6.44
N GLU A 24 22.43 5.01 6.58
CA GLU A 24 23.53 4.50 7.39
C GLU A 24 23.10 4.26 8.83
N GLY A 25 23.40 3.07 9.34
CA GLY A 25 23.07 2.70 10.70
C GLY A 25 24.08 3.29 11.69
N SER A 26 23.59 3.90 12.76
CA SER A 26 24.40 4.36 13.88
C SER A 26 24.23 3.45 15.10
N ARG A 27 25.18 3.51 16.04
CA ARG A 27 25.00 2.94 17.37
C ARG A 27 24.78 4.09 18.35
N ASP A 28 23.79 3.97 19.21
CA ASP A 28 23.65 4.87 20.34
C ASP A 28 24.63 4.52 21.48
N GLU A 29 24.66 5.35 22.52
CA GLU A 29 25.57 5.20 23.67
C GLU A 29 25.39 3.85 24.40
N ASP A 30 24.19 3.28 24.35
CA ASP A 30 23.85 1.98 24.94
C ASP A 30 24.20 0.79 24.00
N GLY A 31 24.81 1.07 22.84
CA GLY A 31 25.20 0.05 21.86
C GLY A 31 24.05 -0.47 20.99
N THR A 32 22.86 0.11 21.08
CA THR A 32 21.71 -0.25 20.26
C THR A 32 21.91 0.29 18.84
N ARG A 33 21.74 -0.59 17.85
CA ARG A 33 21.77 -0.18 16.44
C ARG A 33 20.49 0.55 16.09
N ARG A 34 20.63 1.77 15.58
CA ARG A 34 19.54 2.53 14.94
C ARG A 34 19.78 2.58 13.45
N GLN A 35 18.75 2.28 12.69
CA GLN A 35 18.79 2.36 11.24
C GLN A 35 17.50 3.00 10.74
N GLU A 36 17.66 4.10 10.03
CA GLU A 36 16.55 4.78 9.40
C GLU A 36 16.26 4.15 8.03
N ILE A 37 14.99 3.91 7.75
CA ILE A 37 14.51 3.30 6.51
C ILE A 37 13.34 4.11 6.01
N GLU A 38 13.42 4.60 4.78
CA GLU A 38 12.31 5.23 4.07
C GLU A 38 11.69 4.23 3.09
N ILE A 39 10.37 4.09 3.14
CA ILE A 39 9.61 3.19 2.25
C ILE A 39 8.62 4.02 1.46
N TYR A 40 8.80 4.05 0.14
CA TYR A 40 7.91 4.68 -0.81
C TYR A 40 6.99 3.62 -1.40
N TYR A 41 5.68 3.80 -1.23
CA TYR A 41 4.66 2.90 -1.73
C TYR A 41 3.64 3.65 -2.58
N ALA A 42 3.15 2.99 -3.61
CA ALA A 42 2.03 3.43 -4.42
C ALA A 42 0.90 2.42 -4.33
N PHE A 43 -0.34 2.93 -4.36
CA PHE A 43 -1.52 2.09 -4.46
C PHE A 43 -2.11 2.20 -5.86
N VAL A 44 -2.50 1.06 -6.43
CA VAL A 44 -3.28 1.00 -7.66
C VAL A 44 -4.61 0.32 -7.35
N GLY A 45 -5.69 1.09 -7.45
CA GLY A 45 -7.05 0.59 -7.32
C GLY A 45 -7.69 0.33 -8.68
N LYS A 46 -8.44 -0.77 -8.81
CA LYS A 46 -9.29 -1.05 -9.98
C LYS A 46 -10.74 -1.16 -9.54
N LEU A 47 -11.62 -0.42 -10.24
CA LEU A 47 -13.06 -0.54 -10.12
C LEU A 47 -13.58 -1.35 -11.30
N ASP A 48 -14.13 -2.52 -11.01
CA ASP A 48 -14.78 -3.37 -11.98
C ASP A 48 -16.29 -3.10 -11.93
N PHE A 49 -16.79 -2.47 -13.00
CA PHE A 49 -18.22 -2.24 -13.19
C PHE A 49 -18.84 -3.45 -13.88
N PRO A 50 -19.96 -3.97 -13.37
CA PRO A 50 -20.74 -4.98 -14.08
C PRO A 50 -21.36 -4.37 -15.35
N VAL A 51 -21.11 -5.02 -16.50
CA VAL A 51 -21.74 -4.72 -17.80
C VAL A 51 -23.13 -5.33 -17.87
#